data_AF-A0A8J4VP14-F1
#
_entry.id   AF-A0A8J4VP14-F1
#
_cell.length_a   1.000
_cell.length_b   1.000
_cell.length_c   1.000
_cell.angle_alpha   90.00
_cell.angle_beta   90.00
_cell.angle_gamma   90.00
#
_symmetry.space_group_name_H-M   'P 1'
#
loop_
_entity.id
_entity.type
_entity.pdbx_description
1 polymer ?
#
loop_
_entity_poly.entity_id
_entity_poly.type
_entity_poly.pdbx_seq_one_letter_code
_entity_poly.pdbx_strand_id
1 'polypeptide(L)'
;MEEGQFENLPGKGKPLNLSTNPHADPAEDTLYRILSKNGCAPEWVQLNKEIRTQISEWRAALKKAWAKTSNGDNSNWIQTSEPLKVQMREINSKVLRYNLIVPFGRQMCGLKWEKEMDRVYE
;
A
#
# COMPACT_ATOMS: atom_id res chain seq x y z
N MET A 1 38.15 12.30 -38.13
CA MET A 1 38.63 11.05 -37.54
C MET A 1 38.06 11.03 -36.13
N GLU A 2 37.10 10.16 -35.89
CA GLU A 2 36.44 10.00 -34.59
C GLU A 2 37.46 9.48 -33.59
N GLU A 3 37.91 10.32 -32.65
CA GLU A 3 38.72 9.83 -31.53
C GLU A 3 37.83 8.92 -30.68
N GLY A 4 38.12 7.60 -30.71
CA GLY A 4 37.43 6.55 -29.96
C GLY A 4 37.63 6.64 -28.44
N GLN A 5 37.43 7.82 -27.85
CA GLN A 5 37.56 8.11 -26.41
C GLN A 5 36.56 7.28 -25.57
N PHE A 6 35.49 6.77 -26.20
CA PHE A 6 34.50 5.89 -25.56
C PHE A 6 34.83 4.39 -25.69
N GLU A 7 35.82 4.00 -26.51
CA GLU A 7 36.17 2.59 -26.74
C GLU A 7 36.85 1.94 -25.51
N ASN A 8 37.57 2.73 -24.71
CA ASN A 8 38.36 2.26 -23.56
C ASN A 8 37.77 2.63 -22.19
N LEU A 9 36.45 2.83 -22.11
CA LEU A 9 35.82 3.14 -20.84
C LEU A 9 35.79 1.91 -19.90
N PRO A 10 36.10 2.09 -18.60
CA PRO A 10 35.97 1.02 -17.62
C PRO A 10 34.52 0.55 -17.55
N GLY A 11 34.29 -0.74 -17.79
CA GLY A 11 32.96 -1.34 -17.77
C GLY A 11 32.23 -1.39 -19.11
N LYS A 12 32.87 -0.98 -20.24
CA LYS A 12 32.29 -1.16 -21.58
C LYS A 12 31.92 -2.64 -21.82
N GLY A 13 30.67 -2.89 -22.21
CA GLY A 13 30.13 -4.22 -22.49
C GLY A 13 29.77 -5.07 -21.26
N LYS A 14 30.04 -4.62 -20.03
CA LYS A 14 29.60 -5.30 -18.80
C LYS A 14 28.19 -4.83 -18.41
N PRO A 15 27.33 -5.71 -17.86
CA PRO A 15 26.06 -5.29 -17.29
C PRO A 15 26.27 -4.23 -16.21
N LEU A 16 25.46 -3.17 -16.27
CA LEU A 16 25.47 -2.13 -15.24
C LEU A 16 25.08 -2.73 -13.90
N ASN A 17 25.87 -2.45 -12.87
CA ASN A 17 25.56 -2.92 -11.53
C ASN A 17 24.49 -2.02 -10.90
N LEU A 18 23.26 -2.52 -10.83
CA LEU A 18 22.11 -1.82 -10.24
C LEU A 18 21.91 -2.16 -8.75
N SER A 19 22.90 -2.78 -8.09
CA SER A 19 22.76 -3.29 -6.72
C SER A 19 22.79 -2.23 -5.61
N THR A 20 23.22 -1.01 -5.94
CA THR A 20 23.37 0.09 -4.98
C THR A 20 22.67 1.32 -5.54
N ASN A 21 21.84 1.96 -4.72
CA ASN A 21 21.25 3.25 -5.04
C ASN A 21 22.11 4.38 -4.46
N PRO A 22 22.89 5.11 -5.27
CA PRO A 22 23.74 6.21 -4.77
C PRO A 22 22.93 7.40 -4.24
N HIS A 23 21.62 7.44 -4.47
CA HIS A 23 20.72 8.50 -4.00
C HIS A 23 19.96 8.14 -2.73
N ALA A 24 20.09 6.91 -2.23
CA ALA A 24 19.49 6.48 -0.97
C ALA A 24 20.44 6.72 0.19
N ASP A 25 19.88 6.85 1.40
CA ASP A 25 20.69 6.81 2.62
C ASP A 25 21.44 5.46 2.71
N PRO A 26 22.75 5.44 3.05
CA PRO A 26 23.53 4.21 3.06
C PRO A 26 22.99 3.10 3.98
N ALA A 27 22.37 3.47 5.10
CA ALA A 27 21.75 2.49 6.00
C ALA A 27 20.46 1.92 5.41
N GLU A 28 19.64 2.78 4.78
CA GLU A 28 18.41 2.37 4.09
C GLU A 28 18.71 1.45 2.87
N ASP A 29 19.68 1.81 2.03
CA ASP A 29 20.15 0.98 0.90
C ASP A 29 20.63 -0.39 1.39
N THR A 30 21.41 -0.41 2.46
CA THR A 30 21.92 -1.65 3.05
C THR A 30 20.76 -2.52 3.58
N LEU A 31 19.80 -1.93 4.27
CA LEU A 31 18.60 -2.63 4.75
C LEU A 31 17.82 -3.26 3.60
N TYR A 32 17.50 -2.50 2.55
CA TYR A 32 16.75 -3.03 1.40
C TYR A 32 17.50 -4.11 0.64
N ARG A 33 18.83 -3.99 0.53
CA ARG A 33 19.68 -5.04 -0.07
C ARG A 33 19.65 -6.33 0.74
N ILE A 34 19.70 -6.26 2.07
CA ILE A 34 19.58 -7.45 2.94
C ILE A 34 18.21 -8.09 2.76
N LEU A 35 17.13 -7.31 2.78
CA LEU A 35 15.77 -7.82 2.60
C LEU A 35 15.62 -8.49 1.23
N SER A 36 16.06 -7.84 0.16
CA SER A 36 16.00 -8.37 -1.21
C SER A 36 16.78 -9.68 -1.36
N LYS A 37 17.99 -9.77 -0.79
CA LYS A 37 18.79 -11.01 -0.80
C LYS A 37 18.10 -12.18 -0.10
N ASN A 38 17.24 -11.91 0.89
CA ASN A 38 16.48 -12.94 1.61
C ASN A 38 15.07 -13.17 1.03
N GLY A 39 14.72 -12.53 -0.10
CA GLY A 39 13.38 -12.62 -0.67
C GLY A 39 12.30 -11.92 0.16
N CYS A 40 12.69 -11.06 1.09
CA CYS A 40 11.78 -10.31 1.95
C CYS A 40 11.43 -8.95 1.32
N ALA A 41 10.16 -8.57 1.41
CA ALA A 41 9.70 -7.26 0.98
C ALA A 41 9.98 -6.20 2.07
N PRO A 42 10.28 -4.94 1.69
CA PRO A 42 10.29 -3.82 2.62
C PRO A 42 8.97 -3.67 3.39
N GLU A 43 9.03 -3.08 4.58
CA GLU A 43 7.86 -2.88 5.45
C GLU A 43 6.71 -2.19 4.71
N TRP A 44 6.98 -1.09 4.00
CA TRP A 44 5.95 -0.34 3.28
C TRP A 44 5.28 -1.16 2.17
N VAL A 45 5.99 -2.10 1.54
CA VAL A 45 5.42 -3.01 0.53
C VAL A 45 4.44 -3.98 1.19
N GLN A 46 4.84 -4.56 2.32
CA GLN A 46 3.99 -5.48 3.08
C GLN A 46 2.75 -4.77 3.62
N LEU A 47 2.94 -3.58 4.21
CA LEU A 47 1.87 -2.75 4.74
C LEU A 47 0.89 -2.31 3.64
N ASN A 48 1.38 -1.96 2.45
CA ASN A 48 0.50 -1.65 1.31
C ASN A 48 -0.39 -2.83 0.94
N LYS A 49 0.19 -4.03 0.86
CA LYS A 49 -0.56 -5.27 0.57
C LYS A 49 -1.61 -5.53 1.65
N GLU A 50 -1.22 -5.42 2.92
CA GLU A 50 -2.12 -5.61 4.05
C GLU A 50 -3.31 -4.65 4.01
N ILE A 51 -3.06 -3.34 3.85
CA ILE A 51 -4.10 -2.32 3.76
C ILE A 51 -5.08 -2.63 2.62
N ARG A 52 -4.57 -2.98 1.44
CA ARG A 52 -5.41 -3.30 0.27
C ARG A 52 -6.29 -4.52 0.50
N THR A 53 -5.73 -5.57 1.11
CA THR A 53 -6.50 -6.76 1.47
C THR A 53 -7.59 -6.43 2.48
N GLN A 54 -7.26 -5.71 3.56
CA GLN A 54 -8.23 -5.33 4.59
C GLN A 54 -9.34 -4.43 4.06
N ILE A 55 -9.02 -3.48 3.16
CA ILE A 55 -10.04 -2.66 2.49
C ILE A 55 -10.99 -3.53 1.67
N SER A 56 -10.46 -4.52 0.93
CA SER A 56 -11.28 -5.42 0.11
C SER A 56 -12.22 -6.28 0.97
N GLU A 57 -11.69 -6.87 2.04
CA GLU A 57 -12.46 -7.69 2.98
C GLU A 57 -13.52 -6.86 3.71
N TRP A 58 -13.15 -5.66 4.18
CA TRP A 58 -14.06 -4.73 4.83
C TRP A 58 -15.20 -4.30 3.91
N ARG A 59 -14.92 -3.98 2.64
CA ARG A 59 -15.95 -3.64 1.64
C ARG A 59 -16.90 -4.82 1.37
N ALA A 60 -16.38 -6.03 1.30
CA ALA A 60 -17.21 -7.22 1.15
C ALA A 60 -18.12 -7.44 2.37
N ALA A 61 -17.59 -7.24 3.57
CA ALA A 61 -18.36 -7.31 4.81
C ALA A 61 -19.44 -6.23 4.88
N LEU A 62 -19.13 -4.99 4.48
CA LEU A 62 -20.07 -3.87 4.40
C LEU A 62 -21.23 -4.19 3.45
N LYS A 63 -20.95 -4.65 2.22
CA LYS A 63 -21.97 -5.04 1.25
C LYS A 63 -22.87 -6.17 1.77
N LYS A 64 -22.28 -7.17 2.43
CA LYS A 64 -23.03 -8.29 3.02
C LYS A 64 -23.92 -7.84 4.18
N ALA A 65 -23.43 -6.96 5.04
CA ALA A 65 -24.21 -6.39 6.13
C ALA A 65 -25.38 -5.57 5.59
N TRP A 66 -25.12 -4.72 4.59
CA TRP A 66 -26.15 -3.89 3.96
C TRP A 66 -27.26 -4.72 3.30
N ALA A 67 -26.90 -5.75 2.53
CA ALA A 67 -27.86 -6.64 1.88
C ALA A 67 -28.79 -7.34 2.88
N LYS A 68 -28.32 -7.66 4.09
CA LYS A 68 -29.17 -8.24 5.15
C LYS A 68 -30.17 -7.23 5.69
N THR A 69 -29.72 -6.00 5.94
CA THR A 69 -30.57 -4.92 6.45
C THR A 69 -31.70 -4.58 5.47
N SER A 70 -31.38 -4.48 4.18
CA SER A 70 -32.40 -4.22 3.13
C SER A 70 -33.49 -5.29 3.04
N ASN A 71 -33.25 -6.51 3.51
CA ASN A 71 -34.14 -7.66 3.32
C ASN A 71 -35.10 -7.94 4.50
N GLY A 72 -35.13 -7.10 5.55
CA GLY A 72 -36.20 -7.23 6.56
C GLY A 72 -35.87 -6.81 7.99
N ASP A 73 -34.67 -6.30 8.29
CA ASP A 73 -34.33 -5.85 9.65
C ASP A 73 -33.57 -4.53 9.63
N ASN A 74 -34.30 -3.45 9.35
CA ASN A 74 -33.78 -2.08 9.37
C ASN A 74 -33.45 -1.59 10.79
N SER A 75 -33.98 -2.24 11.83
CA SER A 75 -33.85 -1.78 13.22
C SER A 75 -32.42 -1.96 13.78
N ASN A 76 -31.68 -2.95 13.28
CA ASN A 76 -30.36 -3.34 13.79
C ASN A 76 -29.17 -2.81 12.97
N TRP A 77 -29.41 -1.97 11.95
CA TRP A 77 -28.34 -1.43 11.09
C TRP A 77 -27.31 -0.62 11.89
N ILE A 78 -27.77 0.24 12.80
CA ILE A 78 -26.91 1.09 13.61
C ILE A 78 -25.91 0.23 14.39
N GLN A 79 -26.40 -0.81 15.06
CA GLN A 79 -25.57 -1.74 15.84
C GLN A 79 -24.61 -2.55 14.96
N THR A 80 -25.07 -2.97 13.78
CA THR A 80 -24.25 -3.74 12.82
C THR A 80 -23.18 -2.86 12.16
N SER A 81 -23.43 -1.56 12.02
CA SER A 81 -22.52 -0.61 11.39
C SER A 81 -21.36 -0.18 12.30
N GLU A 82 -21.55 -0.17 13.62
CA GLU A 82 -20.52 0.28 14.57
C GLU A 82 -19.21 -0.53 14.50
N PRO A 83 -19.22 -1.89 14.51
CA PRO A 83 -17.97 -2.65 14.36
C PRO A 83 -17.29 -2.39 13.01
N LEU A 84 -18.07 -2.16 11.94
CA LEU A 84 -17.50 -1.79 10.63
C LEU A 84 -16.83 -0.42 10.68
N LYS A 85 -17.37 0.55 11.42
CA LYS A 85 -16.74 1.86 11.62
C LYS A 85 -15.47 1.77 12.45
N VAL A 86 -15.41 0.87 13.44
CA VAL A 86 -14.17 0.60 14.20
C VAL A 86 -13.09 0.01 13.28
N GLN A 87 -13.43 -1.02 12.50
CA GLN A 87 -12.49 -1.60 11.53
C GLN A 87 -12.00 -0.58 10.49
N MET A 88 -12.88 0.30 10.01
CA MET A 88 -12.50 1.39 9.11
C MET A 88 -11.48 2.34 9.75
N ARG A 89 -11.64 2.66 11.04
CA ARG A 89 -10.68 3.48 11.79
C ARG A 89 -9.31 2.79 11.90
N GLU A 90 -9.28 1.48 12.16
CA GLU A 90 -8.04 0.71 12.21
C GLU A 90 -7.30 0.69 10.85
N ILE A 91 -8.04 0.49 9.75
CA ILE A 91 -7.49 0.60 8.40
C ILE A 91 -6.92 2.00 8.16
N ASN A 92 -7.63 3.05 8.56
CA ASN A 92 -7.17 4.43 8.40
C ASN A 92 -5.91 4.73 9.23
N SER A 93 -5.77 4.17 10.42
CA SER A 93 -4.54 4.26 11.21
C SER A 93 -3.35 3.62 10.48
N LYS A 94 -3.57 2.48 9.80
CA LYS A 94 -2.52 1.86 8.96
C LYS A 94 -2.20 2.70 7.73
N VAL A 95 -3.19 3.28 7.08
CA VAL A 95 -2.99 4.23 5.98
C VAL A 95 -2.14 5.43 6.44
N LEU A 96 -2.40 5.97 7.63
CA LEU A 96 -1.58 7.04 8.19
C LEU A 96 -0.13 6.58 8.38
N ARG A 97 0.10 5.43 9.03
CA ARG A 97 1.45 4.87 9.19
C ARG A 97 2.15 4.69 7.85
N TYR A 98 1.45 4.13 6.86
CA TYR A 98 1.96 3.96 5.50
C TYR A 98 2.36 5.30 4.88
N ASN A 99 1.51 6.31 4.98
CA ASN A 99 1.77 7.64 4.42
C ASN A 99 2.97 8.36 5.06
N LEU A 100 3.29 8.03 6.30
CA LEU A 100 4.46 8.58 7.01
C LEU A 100 5.79 7.94 6.57
N ILE A 101 5.76 6.71 6.04
CA ILE A 101 6.97 5.98 5.62
C ILE A 101 7.21 5.98 4.11
N VAL A 102 6.27 6.49 3.31
CA VAL A 102 6.42 6.56 1.84
C VAL A 102 6.57 7.99 1.33
N PRO A 103 7.24 8.19 0.17
CA PRO A 103 7.32 9.49 -0.47
C PRO A 103 5.95 10.04 -0.88
N PHE A 104 5.87 11.37 -1.03
CA PHE A 104 4.65 12.13 -1.33
C PHE A 104 3.85 11.63 -2.56
N GLY A 105 4.48 11.01 -3.55
CA GLY A 105 3.78 10.44 -4.72
C GLY A 105 3.18 9.04 -4.55
N ARG A 106 3.41 8.37 -3.41
CA ARG A 106 2.96 6.99 -3.15
C ARG A 106 1.92 6.89 -2.04
N GLN A 107 1.54 8.00 -1.43
CA GLN A 107 0.57 8.04 -0.34
C GLN A 107 -0.82 7.58 -0.78
N MET A 108 -1.62 7.12 0.19
CA MET A 108 -2.97 6.59 0.00
C MET A 108 -4.01 7.47 0.69
N CYS A 109 -5.20 7.58 0.10
CA CYS A 109 -6.35 8.16 0.77
C CYS A 109 -6.96 7.16 1.75
N GLY A 110 -7.27 7.64 2.96
CA GLY A 110 -8.08 6.87 3.92
C GLY A 110 -9.52 6.69 3.43
N LEU A 111 -10.19 5.69 4.00
CA LEU A 111 -11.61 5.43 3.81
C LEU A 111 -12.45 6.51 4.51
N LYS A 112 -13.55 6.90 3.87
CA LYS A 112 -14.59 7.77 4.44
C LYS A 112 -15.91 7.03 4.40
N TRP A 113 -16.61 6.98 5.52
CA TRP A 113 -17.83 6.18 5.66
C TRP A 113 -18.88 6.55 4.61
N GLU A 114 -19.13 7.85 4.44
CA GLU A 114 -20.14 8.39 3.54
C GLU A 114 -19.86 7.97 2.10
N LYS A 115 -18.60 8.14 1.65
CA LYS A 115 -18.17 7.74 0.30
C LYS A 115 -18.26 6.25 0.04
N GLU A 116 -18.07 5.42 1.05
CA GLU A 116 -18.16 3.97 0.90
C GLU A 116 -19.62 3.51 0.92
N MET A 117 -20.51 4.22 1.63
CA MET A 117 -21.96 3.98 1.56
C MET A 117 -22.53 4.39 0.20
N ASP A 118 -22.10 5.51 -0.38
CA ASP A 118 -22.52 5.94 -1.73
C ASP A 118 -22.29 4.84 -2.78
N ARG A 119 -21.14 4.15 -2.70
CA ARG A 119 -20.79 3.01 -3.58
C ARG A 119 -21.59 1.72 -3.34
N VAL A 120 -22.28 1.63 -2.22
CA VAL A 120 -23.15 0.50 -1.89
C VAL A 120 -24.59 0.79 -2.34
N TYR A 121 -24.97 2.07 -2.43
CA TYR A 121 -26.24 2.51 -2.99
C TYR A 121 -26.26 2.47 -4.53
N GLU A 122 -25.11 2.68 -5.18
CA GLU A 122 -24.89 2.45 -6.62
C GLU A 122 -24.98 0.95 -6.99
#